data_AF-A0A131ZC75-F1
#
_entry.id   AF-A0A131ZC75-F1
#
_cell.length_a   1.000
_cell.length_b   1.000
_cell.length_c   1.000
_cell.angle_alpha   90.00
_cell.angle_beta   90.00
_cell.angle_gamma   90.00
#
_symmetry.space_group_name_H-M   'P 1'
#
loop_
_entity.id
_entity.type
_entity.pdbx_description
1 polymer ?
#
loop_
_entity_poly.entity_id
_entity_poly.type
_entity_poly.pdbx_seq_one_letter_code
_entity_poly.pdbx_strand_id
1 'polypeptide(L)'
;RTPSTNGTSKQVIMKLLVLSLAIVLALCQVKGDKPVWADEAANGEHQDAWKSLKADVENVYYMVKATYKNDPVWGNDFTCVGVMANDVNEDEKSIQAGILFINNADT
;
A
#
# COMPACT_ATOMS: atom_id res chain seq x y z
N ARG A 1 11.59 -24.03 55.01
CA ARG A 1 12.43 -23.34 54.00
C ARG A 1 11.55 -23.10 52.78
N THR A 2 10.78 -22.01 52.76
CA THR A 2 9.92 -21.66 51.62
C THR A 2 10.79 -21.13 50.48
N PRO A 3 10.62 -21.60 49.24
CA PRO A 3 11.40 -21.10 48.11
C PRO A 3 10.92 -19.69 47.74
N SER A 4 11.85 -18.76 47.59
CA SER A 4 11.58 -17.40 47.14
C SER A 4 11.09 -17.41 45.69
N THR A 5 9.78 -17.28 45.48
CA THR A 5 9.09 -17.21 44.19
C THR A 5 9.36 -15.91 43.41
N ASN A 6 9.97 -14.91 44.07
CA ASN A 6 10.24 -13.59 43.49
C ASN A 6 11.34 -13.57 42.42
N GLY A 7 12.27 -14.54 42.44
CA GLY A 7 13.38 -14.59 41.47
C GLY A 7 12.93 -15.05 40.08
N THR A 8 12.09 -16.08 40.04
CA THR A 8 11.63 -16.72 38.79
C THR A 8 10.66 -15.82 38.03
N SER A 9 9.75 -15.12 38.72
CA SER A 9 8.78 -14.21 38.10
C SER A 9 9.45 -13.00 37.44
N LYS A 10 10.43 -12.38 38.12
CA LYS A 10 11.23 -11.28 37.55
C LYS A 10 12.01 -11.72 36.31
N GLN A 11 12.53 -12.94 36.30
CA GLN A 11 13.28 -13.47 35.16
C GLN A 11 12.38 -13.73 33.95
N VAL A 12 11.16 -14.21 34.17
CA VAL A 12 10.15 -14.43 33.11
C VAL A 12 9.71 -13.10 32.50
N ILE A 13 9.41 -12.10 33.33
CA ILE A 13 9.03 -10.74 32.86
C ILE A 13 10.16 -10.09 32.05
N MET A 14 11.41 -10.22 32.49
CA MET A 14 12.58 -9.70 31.76
C MET A 14 12.74 -10.37 30.39
N LYS A 15 12.57 -11.70 30.32
CA LYS A 15 12.64 -12.44 29.05
C LYS A 15 11.53 -12.03 28.08
N LEU A 16 10.31 -11.84 28.59
CA LEU A 16 9.17 -11.34 27.80
C LEU A 16 9.43 -9.94 27.23
N LEU A 17 9.96 -9.03 28.04
CA LEU A 17 10.30 -7.67 27.60
C LEU A 17 11.38 -7.68 26.51
N VAL A 18 12.44 -8.46 26.69
CA VAL A 18 13.52 -8.60 25.71
C VAL A 18 12.99 -9.20 24.40
N LEU A 19 12.11 -10.21 24.48
CA LEU A 19 11.51 -10.83 23.30
C LEU A 19 10.60 -9.84 22.55
N SER A 20 9.78 -9.07 23.26
CA SER A 20 8.93 -8.04 22.65
C SER A 20 9.74 -6.93 21.96
N LEU A 21 10.85 -6.50 22.57
CA LEU A 21 11.73 -5.50 21.97
C LEU A 21 12.42 -6.03 20.72
N ALA A 22 12.89 -7.28 20.75
CA ALA A 22 13.49 -7.93 19.58
C ALA A 22 12.49 -8.09 18.43
N ILE A 23 11.22 -8.41 18.73
CA ILE A 23 10.15 -8.50 17.72
C ILE A 23 9.86 -7.13 17.10
N VAL A 24 9.74 -6.07 17.91
CA VAL A 24 9.54 -4.70 17.40
C VAL A 24 10.70 -4.26 16.50
N LEU A 25 11.94 -4.52 16.92
CA LEU A 25 13.13 -4.21 16.11
C LEU A 25 13.16 -5.00 14.80
N ALA A 26 12.83 -6.30 14.83
CA ALA A 26 12.77 -7.12 13.63
C ALA A 26 11.69 -6.63 12.65
N LEU A 27 10.52 -6.22 13.15
CA LEU A 27 9.43 -5.66 12.33
C LEU A 27 9.77 -4.27 11.78
N CYS A 28 10.51 -3.44 12.53
CA CYS A 28 10.99 -2.15 12.04
C CYS A 28 12.02 -2.28 10.89
N GLN A 29 12.72 -3.42 10.79
CA GLN A 29 13.74 -3.69 9.78
C GLN A 29 13.15 -4.22 8.45
N VAL A 30 11.86 -4.58 8.41
CA VAL A 30 11.16 -4.95 7.16
C VAL A 30 10.63 -3.71 6.45
N LYS A 31 11.49 -2.71 6.26
CA LYS A 31 11.23 -1.61 5.32
C LYS A 31 12.19 -1.79 4.17
N GLY A 32 11.68 -2.31 3.05
CA GLY A 32 12.41 -2.24 1.79
C GLY A 32 12.75 -0.77 1.47
N ASP A 33 13.81 -0.55 0.72
CA ASP A 33 14.24 0.81 0.38
C ASP A 33 13.09 1.55 -0.32
N LYS A 34 12.62 2.63 0.31
CA LYS A 34 11.59 3.49 -0.29
C LYS A 34 12.21 4.23 -1.48
N PRO A 35 11.45 4.47 -2.56
CA PRO A 35 11.93 5.30 -3.66
C PRO A 35 12.37 6.68 -3.16
N VAL A 36 13.35 7.28 -3.83
CA VAL A 36 13.88 8.61 -3.46
C VAL A 36 12.80 9.71 -3.44
N TRP A 37 11.75 9.55 -4.25
CA TRP A 37 10.62 10.49 -4.32
C TRP A 37 9.55 10.28 -3.23
N ALA A 38 9.62 9.19 -2.46
CA ALA A 38 8.70 8.90 -1.36
C ALA A 38 9.07 9.70 -0.10
N ASP A 39 8.98 11.02 -0.21
CA ASP A 39 9.24 12.01 0.83
C ASP A 39 8.05 12.97 0.89
N GLU A 40 7.22 12.84 1.92
CA GLU A 40 5.99 13.62 2.08
C GLU A 40 6.27 15.11 2.32
N ALA A 41 7.37 15.44 3.02
CA ALA A 41 7.71 16.84 3.30
C ALA A 41 8.19 17.55 2.04
N ALA A 42 8.93 16.84 1.16
CA ALA A 42 9.42 17.41 -0.08
C ALA A 42 8.37 17.37 -1.21
N ASN A 43 7.57 16.31 -1.31
CA ASN A 43 6.75 16.02 -2.50
C ASN A 43 5.25 15.84 -2.21
N GLY A 44 4.81 15.96 -0.95
CA GLY A 44 3.43 15.65 -0.54
C GLY A 44 2.36 16.48 -1.26
N GLU A 45 2.66 17.74 -1.60
CA GLU A 45 1.76 18.60 -2.38
C GLU A 45 1.41 18.03 -3.77
N HIS A 46 2.22 17.09 -4.27
CA HIS A 46 2.05 16.43 -5.56
C HIS A 46 1.68 14.95 -5.45
N GLN A 47 1.41 14.44 -4.24
CA GLN A 47 1.18 13.02 -3.97
C GLN A 47 -0.17 12.75 -3.26
N ASP A 48 -1.10 13.70 -3.29
CA ASP A 48 -2.44 13.53 -2.73
C ASP A 48 -3.27 12.52 -3.55
N ALA A 49 -3.24 11.27 -3.11
CA ALA A 49 -3.95 10.18 -3.74
C ALA A 49 -5.47 10.39 -3.74
N TRP A 50 -6.05 10.92 -2.66
CA TRP A 50 -7.52 11.07 -2.59
C TRP A 50 -8.01 12.12 -3.58
N LYS A 51 -7.29 13.24 -3.68
CA LYS A 51 -7.57 14.24 -4.71
C LYS A 51 -7.45 13.66 -6.12
N SER A 52 -6.47 12.80 -6.37
CA SER A 52 -6.31 12.12 -7.67
C SER A 52 -7.47 11.17 -7.96
N LEU A 53 -7.85 10.29 -7.01
CA LEU A 53 -8.96 9.34 -7.20
C LEU A 53 -10.28 10.05 -7.51
N LYS A 54 -10.57 11.16 -6.83
CA LYS A 54 -11.81 11.90 -7.07
C LYS A 54 -11.88 12.56 -8.44
N ALA A 55 -10.74 12.81 -9.07
CA ALA A 55 -10.73 13.37 -10.42
C ALA A 55 -11.34 12.39 -11.44
N ASP A 56 -11.33 11.08 -11.16
CA ASP A 56 -11.94 10.05 -11.99
C ASP A 56 -13.48 10.10 -12.00
N VAL A 57 -14.11 10.82 -11.06
CA VAL A 57 -15.58 11.02 -11.02
C VAL A 57 -16.04 11.93 -12.14
N GLU A 58 -15.26 12.97 -12.44
CA GLU A 58 -15.62 13.99 -13.42
C GLU A 58 -15.05 13.71 -14.81
N ASN A 59 -13.95 12.96 -14.90
CA ASN A 59 -13.20 12.77 -16.13
C ASN A 59 -12.70 11.33 -16.28
N VAL A 60 -12.56 10.87 -17.53
CA VAL A 60 -11.87 9.62 -17.83
C VAL A 60 -10.36 9.86 -17.85
N TYR A 61 -9.61 9.07 -17.09
CA TYR A 61 -8.15 9.07 -17.11
C TYR A 61 -7.62 7.93 -17.96
N TYR A 62 -6.66 8.21 -18.84
CA TYR A 62 -6.06 7.23 -19.75
C TYR A 62 -4.61 6.93 -19.36
N MET A 63 -4.25 5.65 -19.33
CA MET A 63 -2.85 5.23 -19.19
C MET A 63 -2.17 5.32 -20.56
N VAL A 64 -1.58 6.48 -20.84
CA VAL A 64 -0.96 6.77 -22.14
C VAL A 64 0.41 6.12 -22.33
N LYS A 65 1.10 5.76 -21.23
CA LYS A 65 2.41 5.11 -21.23
C LYS A 65 2.56 4.22 -19.99
N ALA A 66 3.27 3.10 -20.15
CA ALA A 66 3.72 2.25 -19.07
C ALA A 66 5.16 1.78 -19.35
N THR A 67 5.91 1.45 -18.30
CA THR A 67 7.27 0.87 -18.42
C THR A 67 7.27 -0.65 -18.32
N TYR A 68 6.08 -1.26 -18.26
CA TYR A 68 5.83 -2.69 -18.22
C TYR A 68 4.71 -3.01 -19.23
N LYS A 69 4.56 -4.30 -19.56
CA LYS A 69 3.66 -4.75 -20.64
C LYS A 69 2.50 -5.62 -20.18
N ASN A 70 2.61 -6.21 -19.00
CA ASN A 70 1.70 -7.26 -18.56
C ASN A 70 1.09 -6.88 -17.22
N ASP A 71 -0.22 -7.09 -17.10
CA ASP A 71 -0.97 -6.92 -15.87
C ASP A 71 -1.84 -8.18 -15.62
N PRO A 72 -2.00 -8.66 -14.37
CA PRO A 72 -2.79 -9.85 -14.07
C PRO A 72 -4.28 -9.75 -14.46
N VAL A 73 -4.84 -8.54 -14.55
CA VAL A 73 -6.24 -8.29 -14.91
C VAL A 73 -6.35 -7.87 -16.37
N TRP A 74 -5.53 -6.93 -16.82
CA TRP A 74 -5.63 -6.40 -18.18
C TRP A 74 -5.02 -7.32 -19.24
N GLY A 75 -4.15 -8.26 -18.83
CA GLY A 75 -3.51 -9.23 -19.71
C GLY A 75 -2.12 -8.81 -20.19
N ASN A 76 -1.57 -9.60 -21.12
CA ASN A 76 -0.27 -9.34 -21.74
C ASN A 76 -0.40 -8.33 -22.88
N ASP A 77 0.62 -7.49 -23.05
CA ASP A 77 0.68 -6.44 -24.06
C ASP A 77 -0.59 -5.55 -24.06
N PHE A 78 -1.06 -5.18 -22.87
CA PHE A 78 -2.27 -4.38 -22.73
C PHE A 78 -2.12 -3.00 -23.39
N THR A 79 -3.23 -2.48 -23.91
CA THR A 79 -3.34 -1.15 -24.53
C THR A 79 -4.70 -0.53 -24.17
N CYS A 80 -4.89 0.74 -24.51
CA CYS A 80 -6.18 1.44 -24.40
C CYS A 80 -6.80 1.42 -22.99
N VAL A 81 -5.96 1.42 -21.94
CA VAL A 81 -6.44 1.41 -20.56
C VAL A 81 -7.01 2.77 -20.19
N GLY A 82 -8.28 2.78 -19.77
CA GLY A 82 -8.98 3.97 -19.27
C GLY A 82 -9.74 3.66 -17.99
N VAL A 83 -9.82 4.64 -17.08
CA VAL A 83 -10.54 4.54 -15.81
C VAL A 83 -11.48 5.71 -15.61
N MET A 84 -12.64 5.42 -15.03
CA MET A 84 -13.62 6.40 -14.56
C MET A 84 -14.30 5.88 -13.30
N ALA A 85 -14.65 6.75 -12.36
CA ALA A 85 -15.40 6.39 -11.17
C ALA A 85 -16.92 6.37 -11.44
N ASN A 86 -17.59 5.34 -10.94
CA ASN A 86 -19.04 5.19 -10.96
C ASN A 86 -19.70 5.69 -9.66
N ASP A 87 -18.98 5.61 -8.54
CA ASP A 87 -19.45 6.03 -7.21
C ASP A 87 -18.26 6.47 -6.33
N VAL A 88 -18.53 7.31 -5.33
CA VAL A 88 -17.55 7.92 -4.43
C VAL A 88 -18.01 7.85 -2.98
N ASN A 89 -17.14 7.39 -2.09
CA ASN A 89 -17.35 7.41 -0.64
C ASN A 89 -16.27 8.28 0.03
N GLU A 90 -16.65 9.48 0.46
CA GLU A 90 -15.73 10.46 1.07
C GLU A 90 -15.22 10.03 2.45
N ASP A 91 -16.05 9.34 3.24
CA ASP A 91 -15.69 8.91 4.59
C ASP A 91 -14.62 7.80 4.54
N GLU A 92 -14.75 6.88 3.58
CA GLU A 92 -13.81 5.78 3.38
C GLU A 92 -12.63 6.13 2.45
N LYS A 93 -12.69 7.29 1.78
CA LYS A 93 -11.77 7.68 0.70
C LYS A 93 -11.64 6.59 -0.36
N SER A 94 -12.78 6.08 -0.80
CA SER A 94 -12.88 5.00 -1.77
C SER A 94 -13.78 5.40 -2.96
N ILE A 95 -13.57 4.72 -4.10
CA ILE A 95 -14.42 4.85 -5.29
C ILE A 95 -14.75 3.46 -5.83
N GLN A 96 -15.88 3.34 -6.52
CA GLN A 96 -16.12 2.21 -7.41
C GLN A 96 -15.70 2.59 -8.82
N ALA A 97 -14.67 1.94 -9.38
CA ALA A 97 -14.14 2.28 -10.70
C ALA A 97 -14.60 1.32 -11.80
N GLY A 98 -14.93 1.87 -12.97
CA GLY A 98 -15.00 1.14 -14.24
C GLY A 98 -13.67 1.29 -14.98
N ILE A 99 -13.08 0.16 -15.39
CA ILE A 99 -11.81 0.13 -16.13
C ILE A 99 -12.05 -0.56 -17.46
N LEU A 100 -11.60 0.07 -18.55
CA LEU A 100 -11.65 -0.47 -19.90
C LEU A 100 -10.20 -0.73 -20.34
N PHE A 101 -9.98 -1.81 -21.10
CA PHE A 101 -8.66 -2.18 -21.62
C PHE A 101 -8.81 -3.07 -22.86
N ILE A 102 -7.73 -3.19 -23.64
CA ILE A 102 -7.58 -4.14 -24.76
C ILE A 102 -6.29 -4.92 -24.52
N ASN A 103 -6.26 -6.21 -24.85
CA ASN A 103 -5.01 -6.98 -24.85
C ASN A 103 -4.83 -7.80 -26.13
N ASN A 104 -3.76 -8.58 -26.18
CA ASN A 104 -3.43 -9.40 -27.34
C ASN A 104 -4.38 -10.57 -27.61
N ALA A 105 -5.29 -10.92 -26.69
CA ALA A 105 -6.36 -11.88 -26.95
C ALA A 105 -7.55 -11.24 -27.68
N ASP A 106 -7.62 -9.90 -27.70
CA ASP A 106 -8.68 -9.12 -28.36
C ASP A 106 -8.29 -8.64 -29.78
N THR A 107 -7.05 -8.95 -30.23
CA THR A 107 -6.49 -8.58 -31.54
C THR A 107 -6.26 -9.80 -32.42
#